data_AF-A0A8T5AWB9-F1
#
_entry.id   AF-A0A8T5AWB9-F1
#
_cell.length_a   1.000
_cell.length_b   1.000
_cell.length_c   1.000
_cell.angle_alpha   90.00
_cell.angle_beta   90.00
_cell.angle_gamma   90.00
#
_symmetry.space_group_name_H-M   'P 1'
#
loop_
_entity.id
_entity.type
_entity.pdbx_description
1 polymer ?
#
loop_
_entity_poly.entity_id
_entity_poly.type
_entity_poly.pdbx_seq_one_letter_code
_entity_poly.pdbx_strand_id
1 'polypeptide(L)'
;MNGLSELEFEKVVKVRKWLQFANITICLYKVGYNLAPEGQRKLFRLIYHYIANHKNSRWIARQSFAFAPDVAAFTVLSKDLPKIQKAIANILQNPRHLTQSYIPVEKNSLIETVLPFWTIKKKKIWKIKQLEP
;
A
#
# COMPACT_ATOMS: atom_id res chain seq x y z
N MET A 1 5.72 22.06 7.45
CA MET A 1 5.11 20.82 6.93
C MET A 1 4.30 20.21 8.06
N ASN A 2 3.01 20.00 7.86
CA ASN A 2 2.15 19.31 8.81
C ASN A 2 2.29 17.80 8.51
N GLY A 3 2.35 16.94 9.53
CA GLY A 3 2.35 15.50 9.32
C GLY A 3 1.01 14.99 8.78
N LEU A 4 0.92 13.68 8.53
CA LEU A 4 -0.29 13.04 8.03
C LEU A 4 -1.47 13.24 9.00
N SER A 5 -2.58 13.77 8.50
CA SER A 5 -3.85 13.84 9.24
C SER A 5 -4.47 12.45 9.44
N GLU A 6 -5.42 12.32 10.37
CA GLU A 6 -6.09 11.04 10.65
C GLU A 6 -6.84 10.48 9.43
N LEU A 7 -7.49 11.36 8.65
CA LEU A 7 -8.16 10.98 7.40
C LEU A 7 -7.18 10.49 6.33
N GLU A 8 -5.96 11.05 6.27
CA GLU A 8 -4.94 10.57 5.34
C GLU A 8 -4.28 9.28 5.83
N PHE A 9 -4.16 9.10 7.16
CA PHE A 9 -3.65 7.87 7.74
C PHE A 9 -4.49 6.66 7.32
N GLU A 10 -5.82 6.77 7.32
CA GLU A 10 -6.72 5.69 6.86
C GLU A 10 -6.57 5.38 5.36
N LYS A 11 -6.23 6.39 4.54
CA LYS A 11 -5.97 6.20 3.11
C LYS A 11 -4.66 5.47 2.85
N VAL A 12 -3.66 5.73 3.69
CA VAL A 12 -2.30 5.21 3.57
C VAL A 12 -2.16 3.83 4.20
N VAL A 13 -2.74 3.62 5.38
CA VAL A 13 -2.56 2.42 6.20
C VAL A 13 -3.77 1.50 6.06
N LYS A 14 -3.60 0.43 5.31
CA LYS A 14 -4.59 -0.63 5.17
C LYS A 14 -4.29 -1.78 6.11
N VAL A 15 -5.31 -2.27 6.80
CA VAL A 15 -5.21 -3.43 7.68
C VAL A 15 -6.18 -4.50 7.23
N ARG A 16 -5.67 -5.71 6.98
CA ARG A 16 -6.46 -6.91 6.73
C ARG A 16 -6.31 -7.87 7.91
N LYS A 17 -7.34 -7.95 8.74
CA LYS A 17 -7.38 -8.85 9.89
C LYS A 17 -7.78 -10.27 9.47
N TRP A 18 -7.15 -11.24 10.11
CA TRP A 18 -7.49 -12.65 10.15
C TRP A 18 -7.65 -13.05 11.62
N LEU A 19 -8.09 -14.29 11.88
CA LEU A 19 -8.36 -14.81 13.23
C LEU A 19 -7.26 -14.46 14.24
N GLN A 20 -6.01 -14.86 13.96
CA GLN A 20 -4.89 -14.67 14.89
C GLN A 20 -3.89 -13.58 14.44
N PHE A 21 -3.96 -13.15 13.18
CA PHE A 21 -2.97 -12.29 12.56
C PHE A 21 -3.61 -11.14 11.79
N ALA A 22 -2.89 -10.05 11.61
CA ALA A 22 -3.27 -8.93 10.76
C ALA A 22 -2.12 -8.59 9.81
N ASN A 23 -2.46 -8.40 8.54
CA ASN A 23 -1.52 -7.84 7.56
C ASN A 23 -1.73 -6.33 7.52
N ILE A 24 -0.63 -5.60 7.69
CA ILE A 24 -0.58 -4.14 7.61
C ILE A 24 0.12 -3.78 6.32
N THR A 25 -0.47 -2.86 5.56
CA THR A 25 0.11 -2.30 4.33
C THR A 25 0.05 -0.78 4.41
N ILE A 26 1.19 -0.14 4.22
CA ILE A 26 1.40 1.30 4.24
C ILE A 26 1.73 1.70 2.79
N CYS A 27 0.94 2.61 2.21
CA CYS A 27 1.13 3.10 0.83
C CYS A 27 1.14 4.64 0.81
N LEU A 28 2.32 5.23 0.85
CA LEU A 28 2.50 6.68 0.96
C LEU A 28 2.43 7.40 -0.40
N TYR A 29 2.75 6.70 -1.50
CA TYR A 29 2.62 7.27 -2.84
C TYR A 29 1.21 7.78 -3.16
N LYS A 30 0.18 7.22 -2.51
CA LYS A 30 -1.24 7.61 -2.71
C LYS A 30 -1.58 9.02 -2.23
N VAL A 31 -0.74 9.58 -1.37
CA VAL A 31 -0.92 10.90 -0.75
C VAL A 31 0.23 11.84 -1.11
N GLY A 32 1.09 11.46 -2.06
CA GLY A 32 2.22 12.31 -2.49
C GLY A 32 3.32 12.45 -1.44
N TYR A 33 3.52 11.43 -0.60
CA TYR A 33 4.60 11.39 0.38
C TYR A 33 5.50 10.18 0.17
N ASN A 34 6.76 10.33 0.56
CA ASN A 34 7.74 9.27 0.79
C ASN A 34 8.23 9.33 2.23
N LEU A 35 8.76 8.23 2.76
CA LEU A 35 9.49 8.26 4.02
C LEU A 35 10.84 8.94 3.81
N ALA A 36 11.11 9.97 4.60
CA ALA A 36 12.45 10.52 4.76
C ALA A 36 13.40 9.44 5.34
N PRO A 37 14.73 9.54 5.16
CA PRO A 37 15.67 8.55 5.69
C PRO A 37 15.48 8.23 7.19
N GLU A 38 15.16 9.24 8.01
CA GLU A 38 14.87 9.03 9.44
C GLU A 38 13.56 8.25 9.66
N GLY A 39 12.51 8.58 8.90
CA GLY A 39 11.23 7.87 8.91
C GLY A 39 11.39 6.41 8.48
N GLN A 40 12.19 6.17 7.44
CA GLN A 40 12.51 4.82 6.98
C GLN A 40 13.20 4.02 8.09
N ARG A 41 14.24 4.58 8.72
CA ARG A 41 14.94 3.92 9.83
C ARG A 41 14.01 3.60 11.00
N LYS A 42 13.14 4.54 11.39
CA LYS A 42 12.20 4.33 12.51
C LYS A 42 11.16 3.25 12.18
N LEU A 43 10.58 3.29 10.97
CA LEU A 43 9.59 2.30 10.55
C LEU A 43 10.24 0.92 10.38
N PHE A 44 11.40 0.85 9.75
CA PHE A 44 12.17 -0.38 9.62
C PHE A 44 12.50 -0.96 11.00
N ARG A 45 12.99 -0.14 11.93
CA ARG A 45 13.32 -0.57 13.30
C ARG A 45 12.09 -1.07 14.05
N LEU A 46 10.94 -0.41 13.90
CA LEU A 46 9.67 -0.87 14.48
C LEU A 46 9.31 -2.27 13.98
N ILE A 47 9.32 -2.45 12.65
CA ILE A 47 8.96 -3.72 12.01
C ILE A 47 9.97 -4.80 12.38
N TYR A 48 11.26 -4.54 12.19
CA TYR A 48 12.34 -5.46 12.51
C TYR A 48 12.31 -5.88 13.99
N HIS A 49 12.15 -4.94 14.92
CA HIS A 49 12.09 -5.26 16.34
C HIS A 49 10.87 -6.12 16.68
N TYR A 50 9.72 -5.87 16.04
CA TYR A 50 8.55 -6.71 16.20
C TYR A 50 8.81 -8.13 15.67
N ILE A 51 9.30 -8.25 14.44
CA ILE A 51 9.56 -9.56 13.80
C ILE A 51 10.61 -10.36 14.58
N ALA A 52 11.73 -9.73 14.97
CA ALA A 52 12.87 -10.40 15.59
C ALA A 52 12.61 -10.79 17.05
N ASN A 53 11.93 -9.93 17.84
CA ASN A 53 11.84 -10.11 19.29
C ASN A 53 10.47 -10.57 19.78
N HIS A 54 9.43 -10.52 18.95
CA HIS A 54 8.13 -10.94 19.41
C HIS A 54 8.09 -12.48 19.58
N LYS A 55 7.91 -12.93 20.83
CA LYS A 55 7.93 -14.36 21.21
C LYS A 55 7.02 -15.22 20.32
N ASN A 56 5.90 -14.64 19.88
CA ASN A 56 4.92 -15.35 19.08
C ASN A 56 5.06 -15.10 17.56
N SER A 57 6.03 -14.28 17.11
CA SER A 57 6.27 -14.04 15.67
C SER A 57 6.70 -15.30 14.94
N ARG A 58 7.45 -16.18 15.62
CA ARG A 58 7.87 -17.50 15.08
C ARG A 58 6.70 -18.42 14.72
N TRP A 59 5.51 -18.15 15.27
CA TRP A 59 4.29 -18.92 15.03
C TRP A 59 3.46 -18.35 13.87
N ILE A 60 3.87 -17.23 13.28
CA ILE A 60 3.27 -16.68 12.08
C ILE A 60 3.77 -17.54 10.91
N ALA A 61 2.99 -18.56 10.52
CA ALA A 61 3.36 -19.49 9.45
C ALA A 61 3.66 -18.80 8.10
N ARG A 62 3.08 -17.62 7.87
CA ARG A 62 3.31 -16.79 6.68
C ARG A 62 3.62 -15.36 7.10
N GLN A 63 4.86 -15.13 7.50
CA GLN A 63 5.35 -13.79 7.76
C GLN A 63 5.61 -13.08 6.42
N SER A 64 4.87 -12.01 6.16
CA SER A 64 5.18 -11.10 5.05
C SER A 64 6.05 -9.96 5.54
N PHE A 65 7.03 -9.58 4.74
CA PHE A 65 7.85 -8.38 4.96
C PHE A 65 8.25 -7.79 3.60
N ALA A 66 7.78 -6.58 3.34
CA ALA A 66 8.19 -5.76 2.22
C ALA A 66 8.44 -4.34 2.73
N PHE A 67 9.54 -3.73 2.31
CA PHE A 67 9.91 -2.40 2.75
C PHE A 67 10.57 -1.64 1.60
N ALA A 68 10.00 -0.48 1.29
CA ALA A 68 10.42 0.46 0.28
C ALA A 68 10.19 1.89 0.81
N PRO A 69 10.77 2.94 0.17
CA PRO A 69 10.60 4.32 0.61
C PRO A 69 9.15 4.81 0.69
N ASP A 70 8.28 4.27 -0.15
CA ASP A 70 6.89 4.69 -0.34
C ASP A 70 5.87 3.59 0.02
N VAL A 71 6.33 2.36 0.24
CA VAL A 71 5.50 1.21 0.57
C VAL A 71 6.14 0.35 1.66
N ALA A 72 5.36 -0.06 2.65
CA ALA A 72 5.77 -1.10 3.59
C ALA A 72 4.62 -2.06 3.86
N ALA A 73 4.89 -3.35 3.93
CA ALA A 73 3.90 -4.36 4.27
C ALA A 73 4.48 -5.40 5.22
N PHE A 74 3.74 -5.76 6.26
CA PHE A 74 4.18 -6.76 7.22
C PHE A 74 3.03 -7.39 7.98
N THR A 75 3.28 -8.56 8.56
CA THR A 75 2.31 -9.32 9.35
C THR A 75 2.56 -9.18 10.84
N VAL A 76 1.49 -8.95 11.60
CA VAL A 76 1.49 -8.90 13.07
C VAL A 76 0.41 -9.80 13.65
N LEU A 77 0.44 -10.07 14.95
CA LEU A 77 -0.67 -10.71 15.65
C LEU A 77 -1.82 -9.71 15.85
N SER A 78 -3.05 -10.18 15.71
CA SER A 78 -4.25 -9.33 15.82
C SER A 78 -4.34 -8.60 17.16
N LYS A 79 -3.82 -9.20 18.25
CA LYS A 79 -3.77 -8.59 19.59
C LYS A 79 -2.81 -7.39 19.70
N ASP A 80 -1.74 -7.38 18.90
CA ASP A 80 -0.72 -6.33 18.94
C ASP A 80 -1.03 -5.18 17.98
N LEU A 81 -2.02 -5.38 17.12
CA LEU A 81 -2.41 -4.43 16.08
C LEU A 81 -2.64 -3.00 16.62
N PRO A 82 -3.37 -2.75 17.72
CA PRO A 82 -3.58 -1.38 18.22
C PRO A 82 -2.27 -0.68 18.59
N LYS A 83 -1.35 -1.42 19.23
CA LYS A 83 -0.02 -0.92 19.62
C LYS A 83 0.83 -0.58 18.39
N ILE A 84 0.81 -1.45 17.39
CA ILE A 84 1.56 -1.25 16.14
C ILE A 84 0.99 -0.10 15.32
N GLN A 85 -0.34 0.00 15.19
CA GLN A 85 -0.99 1.12 14.49
C GLN A 85 -0.64 2.45 15.13
N LYS A 86 -0.68 2.56 16.46
CA LYS A 86 -0.26 3.78 17.18
C LYS A 86 1.20 4.13 16.91
N ALA A 87 2.09 3.15 16.89
CA ALA A 87 3.50 3.39 16.58
C ALA A 87 3.71 3.87 15.13
N ILE A 88 2.98 3.30 14.16
CA ILE A 88 3.00 3.77 12.77
C ILE A 88 2.45 5.20 12.68
N ALA A 89 1.32 5.48 13.32
CA ALA A 89 0.72 6.81 13.33
C ALA A 89 1.69 7.86 13.87
N ASN A 90 2.37 7.58 14.99
CA ASN A 90 3.40 8.47 15.53
C ASN A 90 4.57 8.72 14.57
N ILE A 91 4.94 7.71 13.76
CA ILE A 91 5.99 7.88 12.75
C ILE A 91 5.49 8.77 11.62
N LEU A 92 4.28 8.51 11.11
CA LEU A 92 3.71 9.20 9.95
C LEU A 92 3.20 10.61 10.25
N GLN A 93 2.78 10.89 11.48
CA GLN A 93 2.36 12.23 11.93
C GLN A 93 3.54 13.17 12.19
N ASN A 94 4.77 12.66 12.24
CA ASN A 94 5.93 13.52 12.41
C ASN A 94 6.42 14.00 11.04
N PRO A 95 6.38 15.32 10.76
CA PRO A 95 6.76 15.85 9.46
C PRO A 95 8.25 15.63 9.12
N ARG A 96 9.13 15.42 10.12
CA ARG A 96 10.55 15.11 9.87
C ARG A 96 10.76 13.73 9.26
N HIS A 97 9.77 12.84 9.37
CA HIS A 97 9.85 11.47 8.86
C HIS A 97 9.26 11.34 7.45
N LEU A 98 8.66 12.41 6.93
CA LEU A 98 8.07 12.44 5.61
C LEU A 98 8.85 13.40 4.74
N THR A 99 8.93 13.06 3.46
CA THR A 99 9.38 13.97 2.41
C THR A 99 8.31 13.96 1.35
N GLN A 100 7.91 15.15 0.90
CA GLN A 100 6.94 15.25 -0.18
C GLN A 100 7.54 14.60 -1.42
N SER A 101 6.85 13.61 -1.99
CA SER A 101 7.33 13.00 -3.21
C SER A 101 7.09 13.99 -4.35
N TYR A 102 8.16 14.33 -5.09
CA TYR A 102 8.00 14.96 -6.39
C TYR A 102 7.54 13.87 -7.35
N ILE A 103 6.24 13.57 -7.33
CA ILE A 103 5.61 12.93 -8.47
C ILE A 103 5.41 14.09 -9.45
N PRO A 104 6.15 14.18 -10.57
CA PRO A 104 5.69 15.04 -11.63
C PRO A 104 4.30 14.54 -11.96
N VAL A 105 3.29 15.31 -11.56
CA VAL A 105 1.97 15.18 -12.14
C VAL A 105 2.22 15.56 -13.60
N GLU A 106 2.51 14.57 -14.44
CA GLU A 106 2.19 14.72 -15.85
C GLU A 106 0.74 15.14 -15.84
N LYS A 107 0.54 16.43 -16.10
CA LYS A 107 -0.76 16.96 -16.46
C LYS A 107 -1.15 16.19 -17.71
N ASN A 108 -1.84 15.07 -17.54
CA ASN A 108 -2.63 14.46 -18.59
C ASN A 108 -3.85 15.37 -18.81
N SER A 109 -3.59 16.59 -19.29
CA SER A 109 -4.37 17.10 -20.41
C SER A 109 -4.17 16.09 -21.54
N LEU A 110 -5.27 15.47 -21.98
CA LEU A 110 -5.33 14.35 -22.94
C LEU A 110 -5.15 12.98 -22.30
N ILE A 111 -6.26 12.36 -21.86
CA ILE A 111 -6.79 11.07 -22.35
C ILE A 111 -8.18 10.93 -21.70
N GLU A 112 -9.10 11.82 -22.09
CA GLU A 112 -10.47 11.40 -22.36
C GLU A 112 -10.47 10.87 -23.79
N THR A 113 -9.97 9.66 -24.02
CA THR A 113 -10.22 8.93 -25.27
C THR A 113 -9.74 7.49 -25.16
N VAL A 114 -10.67 6.56 -25.41
CA VAL A 114 -10.48 5.12 -25.67
C VAL A 114 -10.04 4.31 -24.44
N LEU A 115 -10.91 3.57 -23.75
CA LEU A 115 -11.70 2.43 -24.25
C LEU A 115 -12.97 2.19 -23.39
N PRO A 116 -14.12 1.91 -24.01
CA PRO A 116 -15.33 1.53 -23.30
C PRO A 116 -15.23 0.06 -22.87
N PHE A 117 -15.31 -0.21 -21.57
CA PHE A 117 -15.52 -1.56 -21.05
C PHE A 117 -17.01 -1.95 -21.21
N TRP A 118 -17.49 -1.98 -22.47
CA TRP A 118 -18.75 -2.62 -22.84
C TRP A 118 -18.47 -4.09 -23.17
N THR A 119 -18.87 -4.94 -22.24
CA THR A 119 -19.65 -6.16 -22.47
C THR A 119 -19.58 -6.78 -23.87
N ILE A 120 -18.69 -7.76 -24.10
CA ILE A 120 -18.89 -8.72 -25.20
C ILE A 120 -19.43 -10.01 -24.62
N LYS A 121 -20.77 -10.04 -24.52
CA LYS A 121 -21.55 -11.28 -24.52
C LYS A 121 -21.43 -11.95 -25.89
N LYS A 122 -21.27 -13.28 -25.85
CA LYS A 122 -21.50 -14.30 -26.89
C LYS A 122 -22.24 -13.86 -28.16
N LYS A 123 -21.68 -14.20 -29.33
CA LYS A 123 -22.30 -14.78 -30.55
C LYS A 123 -21.20 -14.87 -31.63
N LYS A 124 -20.69 -16.04 -32.01
CA LYS A 124 -21.25 -17.03 -32.97
C LYS A 124 -21.72 -16.35 -34.26
N ILE A 125 -21.22 -16.85 -35.41
CA ILE A 125 -21.74 -16.76 -36.80
C ILE A 125 -20.99 -15.78 -37.74
N TRP A 126 -20.63 -16.06 -39.01
CA TRP A 126 -20.58 -17.21 -39.92
C TRP A 126 -19.62 -16.84 -41.10
N LYS A 127 -19.23 -17.84 -41.90
CA LYS A 127 -18.77 -17.81 -43.32
C LYS A 127 -18.55 -16.45 -44.00
N ILE A 128 -17.41 -16.31 -44.68
CA ILE A 128 -17.36 -15.65 -45.99
C ILE A 128 -16.64 -16.57 -46.99
N LYS A 129 -17.46 -17.11 -47.89
CA LYS A 129 -17.10 -17.57 -49.23
C LYS A 129 -16.75 -16.36 -50.10
N GLN A 130 -15.80 -16.58 -51.01
CA GLN A 130 -15.66 -16.02 -52.36
C GLN A 130 -15.58 -14.50 -52.53
N LEU A 131 -14.55 -14.08 -53.26
CA LEU A 131 -14.63 -13.08 -54.33
C LEU A 131 -13.49 -13.37 -55.33
N GLU A 132 -13.86 -14.04 -56.41
CA GLU A 132 -13.37 -13.80 -57.79
C GLU A 132 -13.72 -12.35 -58.20
N PRO A 133 -13.16 -11.75 -59.27
CA PRO A 133 -12.79 -12.36 -60.57
C PRO A 133 -11.30 -12.61 -60.81
#